data_AF-A0A370L6U0-F1
#
_entry.id   AF-A0A370L6U0-F1
#
_cell.length_a   1.000
_cell.length_b   1.000
_cell.length_c   1.000
_cell.angle_alpha   90.00
_cell.angle_beta   90.00
_cell.angle_gamma   90.00
#
_symmetry.space_group_name_H-M   'P 1'
#
loop_
_entity.id
_entity.type
_entity.pdbx_description
1 polymer ?
#
loop_
_entity_poly.entity_id
_entity_poly.type
_entity_poly.pdbx_seq_one_letter_code
_entity_poly.pdbx_strand_id
1 'polypeptide(L)'
;MLAFAASVAFAAEALPGLPKQRDYGQFRVSLIKQGWQPTKLPGADECWEGDKRCTGRAEMFACAGTGAANCLFIWKKAGTLIEVATKGEEQAMVSGLRCREGCK
;
A
#
# COMPACT_ATOMS: atom_id res chain seq x y z
N MET A 1 -28.82 28.76 19.91
CA MET A 1 -28.59 27.70 18.90
C MET A 1 -27.51 26.78 19.43
N LEU A 2 -27.83 25.52 19.77
CA LEU A 2 -26.85 24.53 20.22
C LEU A 2 -26.27 23.83 18.99
N ALA A 3 -24.99 24.06 18.70
CA ALA A 3 -24.27 23.38 17.64
C ALA A 3 -23.79 22.01 18.15
N PHE A 4 -24.33 20.93 17.61
CA PHE A 4 -23.80 19.58 17.81
C PHE A 4 -22.54 19.41 16.94
N ALA A 5 -21.37 19.37 17.56
CA ALA A 5 -20.15 18.91 16.90
C ALA A 5 -20.18 17.38 16.79
N ALA A 6 -20.52 16.86 15.61
CA ALA A 6 -20.41 15.44 15.33
C ALA A 6 -18.92 15.06 15.28
N SER A 7 -18.43 14.36 16.30
CA SER A 7 -17.10 13.76 16.31
C SER A 7 -17.11 12.57 15.36
N VAL A 8 -16.49 12.71 14.19
CA VAL A 8 -16.28 11.60 13.27
C VAL A 8 -15.18 10.73 13.87
N ALA A 9 -15.56 9.67 14.59
CA ALA A 9 -14.60 8.68 15.06
C ALA A 9 -14.04 7.95 13.84
N PHE A 10 -12.79 8.23 13.47
CA PHE A 10 -12.07 7.43 12.49
C PHE A 10 -11.89 6.03 13.06
N ALA A 11 -12.68 5.09 12.55
CA ALA A 11 -12.50 3.69 12.86
C ALA A 11 -11.16 3.26 12.24
N ALA A 12 -10.14 3.08 13.09
CA ALA A 12 -8.90 2.46 12.68
C ALA A 12 -9.19 1.12 11.94
N GLU A 13 -8.55 0.89 10.80
CA GLU A 13 -8.81 -0.28 9.96
C GLU A 13 -7.92 -1.45 10.40
N ALA A 14 -8.47 -2.66 10.35
CA ALA A 14 -7.66 -3.86 10.49
C ALA A 14 -6.74 -4.00 9.26
N LEU A 15 -5.56 -4.59 9.45
CA LEU A 15 -4.70 -4.92 8.32
C LEU A 15 -5.43 -5.91 7.39
N PRO A 16 -5.36 -5.71 6.06
CA PRO A 16 -5.95 -6.65 5.11
C PRO A 16 -5.29 -8.02 5.25
N GLY A 17 -6.09 -9.08 5.10
CA GLY A 17 -5.56 -10.45 5.10
C GLY A 17 -4.56 -10.66 3.96
N LEU A 18 -3.46 -11.35 4.25
CA LEU A 18 -2.46 -11.68 3.24
C LEU A 18 -3.02 -12.71 2.24
N PRO A 19 -2.87 -12.48 0.93
CA PRO A 19 -3.42 -13.38 -0.07
C PRO A 19 -2.63 -14.69 -0.10
N LYS A 20 -3.31 -15.82 -0.32
CA LYS A 20 -2.68 -17.15 -0.35
C LYS A 20 -1.55 -17.25 -1.37
N GLN A 21 -1.78 -16.74 -2.58
CA GLN A 21 -0.81 -16.79 -3.67
C GLN A 21 0.24 -15.69 -3.60
N ARG A 22 0.13 -14.71 -2.68
CA ARG A 22 1.06 -13.60 -2.49
C ARG A 22 1.33 -12.72 -3.73
N ASP A 23 0.69 -12.94 -4.87
CA ASP A 23 0.87 -12.10 -6.05
C ASP A 23 0.44 -10.66 -5.75
N TYR A 24 1.34 -9.69 -5.95
CA TYR A 24 1.05 -8.30 -5.63
C TYR A 24 0.04 -7.68 -6.61
N GLY A 25 0.00 -8.10 -7.87
CA GLY A 25 -0.99 -7.62 -8.83
C GLY A 25 -2.42 -7.97 -8.42
N GLN A 26 -2.65 -9.22 -8.05
CA GLN A 26 -3.93 -9.70 -7.51
C GLN A 26 -4.25 -9.02 -6.17
N PHE A 27 -3.25 -8.88 -5.30
CA PHE A 27 -3.45 -8.21 -4.02
C PHE A 27 -3.84 -6.75 -4.17
N ARG A 28 -3.17 -6.02 -5.07
CA ARG A 28 -3.47 -4.63 -5.45
C ARG A 28 -4.92 -4.48 -5.88
N VAL A 29 -5.40 -5.36 -6.76
CA VAL A 29 -6.82 -5.37 -7.20
C VAL A 29 -7.75 -5.61 -6.02
N SER A 30 -7.39 -6.51 -5.11
CA SER A 30 -8.18 -6.79 -3.90
C SER A 30 -8.24 -5.58 -2.96
N LEU A 31 -7.12 -4.88 -2.74
CA LEU A 31 -7.06 -3.67 -1.92
C LEU A 31 -7.98 -2.58 -2.48
N ILE A 32 -7.91 -2.33 -3.79
CA ILE A 32 -8.78 -1.36 -4.49
C ILE A 32 -10.26 -1.73 -4.29
N LYS A 33 -10.63 -3.00 -4.47
CA LYS A 33 -12.02 -3.48 -4.25
C LYS A 33 -12.49 -3.30 -2.80
N GLN A 34 -11.59 -3.37 -1.84
CA GLN A 34 -11.87 -3.17 -0.41
C GLN A 34 -11.87 -1.69 0.00
N GLY A 35 -11.70 -0.76 -0.94
CA GLY A 35 -11.72 0.68 -0.71
C GLY A 35 -10.37 1.27 -0.28
N TRP A 36 -9.28 0.50 -0.33
CA TRP A 36 -7.94 1.05 -0.14
C TRP A 36 -7.49 1.81 -1.38
N GLN A 37 -6.91 2.99 -1.16
CA GLN A 37 -6.49 3.89 -2.22
C GLN A 37 -4.97 3.82 -2.40
N PRO A 38 -4.46 3.64 -3.63
CA PRO A 38 -3.05 3.84 -3.95
C PRO A 38 -2.62 5.24 -3.52
N THR A 39 -1.58 5.36 -2.70
CA THR A 39 -1.20 6.64 -2.11
C THR A 39 0.27 6.93 -2.37
N LYS A 40 0.55 8.05 -3.05
CA LYS A 40 1.90 8.60 -3.17
C LYS A 40 2.19 9.47 -1.94
N LEU A 41 3.25 9.16 -1.20
CA LEU A 41 3.71 9.99 -0.08
C LEU A 41 4.84 10.94 -0.49
N PRO A 42 5.04 12.05 0.25
CA PRO A 42 6.29 12.80 0.17
C PRO A 42 7.50 11.89 0.42
N GLY A 43 8.58 12.10 -0.36
CA GLY A 43 9.79 11.29 -0.27
C GLY A 43 9.69 9.91 -0.95
N ALA A 44 8.62 9.64 -1.70
CA ALA A 44 8.57 8.48 -2.58
C ALA A 44 9.61 8.62 -3.72
N ASP A 45 10.31 7.52 -4.00
CA ASP A 45 11.24 7.43 -5.12
C ASP A 45 10.54 7.65 -6.46
N GLU A 46 11.31 8.04 -7.47
CA GLU A 46 10.84 8.05 -8.84
C GLU A 46 10.89 6.64 -9.43
N CYS A 47 9.84 6.26 -10.15
CA CYS A 47 9.87 5.05 -10.94
C CYS A 47 10.64 5.33 -12.23
N TRP A 48 11.77 4.67 -12.42
CA TRP A 48 12.56 4.82 -13.64
C TRP A 48 11.87 4.21 -14.85
N GLU A 49 12.10 4.80 -16.01
CA GLU A 49 11.56 4.30 -17.28
C GLU A 49 12.00 2.85 -17.52
N GLY A 50 11.04 1.98 -17.83
CA GLY A 50 11.27 0.55 -18.04
C GLY A 50 11.21 -0.33 -16.78
N ASP A 51 11.13 0.25 -15.57
CA ASP A 51 10.97 -0.54 -14.34
C ASP A 51 9.52 -1.02 -14.19
N LYS A 52 9.27 -2.26 -14.62
CA LYS A 52 7.96 -2.93 -14.57
C LYS A 52 7.43 -3.11 -13.14
N ARG A 53 8.30 -3.07 -12.12
CA ARG A 53 7.92 -3.27 -10.72
C ARG A 53 7.09 -2.09 -10.22
N CYS A 54 7.38 -0.88 -10.68
CA CYS A 54 6.72 0.36 -10.25
C CYS A 54 5.88 1.06 -11.33
N THR A 55 6.04 0.71 -12.61
CA THR A 55 5.30 1.36 -13.71
C THR A 55 3.78 1.26 -13.49
N GLY A 56 3.08 2.41 -13.53
CA GLY A 56 1.63 2.50 -13.34
C GLY A 56 1.16 2.28 -11.89
N ARG A 57 2.08 2.27 -10.92
CA ARG A 57 1.80 2.03 -9.50
C ARG A 57 2.09 3.29 -8.68
N ALA A 58 1.12 4.19 -8.63
CA ALA A 58 1.21 5.45 -7.87
C ALA A 58 1.45 5.23 -6.37
N GLU A 59 1.13 4.03 -5.87
CA GLU A 59 1.42 3.63 -4.50
C GLU A 59 2.90 3.28 -4.23
N MET A 60 3.77 3.22 -5.24
CA MET A 60 5.19 2.92 -5.01
C MET A 60 5.84 4.02 -4.17
N PHE A 61 6.52 3.60 -3.10
CA PHE A 61 7.28 4.47 -2.22
C PHE A 61 8.77 4.30 -2.41
N ALA A 62 9.26 3.06 -2.49
CA ALA A 62 10.66 2.79 -2.77
C ALA A 62 10.83 1.41 -3.40
N CYS A 63 11.82 1.26 -4.27
CA CYS A 63 12.24 -0.05 -4.80
C CYS A 63 13.77 -0.18 -4.71
N ALA A 64 14.25 -1.27 -4.12
CA ALA A 64 15.67 -1.53 -3.94
C ALA A 64 16.31 -2.20 -5.17
N GLY A 65 17.51 -1.75 -5.52
CA GLY A 65 18.35 -2.32 -6.58
C GLY A 65 19.27 -3.46 -6.13
N THR A 66 18.92 -4.20 -5.08
CA THR A 66 19.80 -5.22 -4.45
C THR A 66 19.72 -6.61 -5.09
N GLY A 67 19.07 -6.75 -6.25
CA GLY A 67 18.87 -8.02 -6.96
C GLY A 67 17.72 -8.91 -6.42
N ALA A 68 17.10 -8.53 -5.30
CA ALA A 68 15.91 -9.19 -4.75
C ALA A 68 14.60 -8.50 -5.17
N ALA A 69 14.66 -7.38 -5.89
CA ALA A 69 13.51 -6.55 -6.26
C ALA A 69 12.56 -6.23 -5.10
N ASN A 70 13.11 -5.79 -3.97
CA ASN A 70 12.25 -5.39 -2.87
C ASN A 70 11.56 -4.07 -3.22
N CYS A 71 10.26 -3.98 -3.03
CA CYS A 71 9.52 -2.72 -3.17
C CYS A 71 8.59 -2.51 -1.98
N LEU A 72 8.33 -1.24 -1.67
CA LEU A 72 7.39 -0.79 -0.67
C LEU A 72 6.27 -0.01 -1.35
N PHE A 73 5.03 -0.35 -1.05
CA PHE A 73 3.84 0.26 -1.63
C PHE A 73 2.88 0.75 -0.55
N ILE A 74 2.35 1.97 -0.70
CA ILE A 74 1.58 2.67 0.34
C ILE A 74 0.11 2.77 -0.01
N TRP A 75 -0.72 2.43 0.96
CA TRP A 75 -2.16 2.37 0.82
C TRP A 75 -2.86 3.10 1.95
N LYS A 76 -3.93 3.82 1.61
CA LYS A 76 -4.73 4.58 2.57
C LYS A 76 -6.19 4.17 2.54
N LYS A 77 -6.81 4.05 3.72
CA LYS A 77 -8.26 3.84 3.86
C LYS A 77 -8.72 4.41 5.19
N ALA A 78 -9.75 5.26 5.18
CA ALA A 78 -10.38 5.80 6.39
C ALA A 78 -9.37 6.29 7.48
N GLY A 79 -8.37 7.08 7.08
CA GLY A 79 -7.34 7.59 8.00
C GLY A 79 -6.25 6.58 8.41
N THR A 80 -6.35 5.33 7.97
CA THR A 80 -5.35 4.27 8.16
C THR A 80 -4.37 4.28 7.00
N LEU A 81 -3.08 4.14 7.31
CA LEU A 81 -1.99 4.03 6.35
C LEU A 81 -1.25 2.71 6.55
N ILE A 82 -1.11 1.93 5.47
CA ILE A 82 -0.39 0.66 5.49
C ILE A 82 0.69 0.64 4.41
N GLU A 83 1.67 -0.22 4.63
CA GLU A 83 2.74 -0.53 3.69
C GLU A 83 2.67 -2.00 3.31
N VAL A 84 2.74 -2.27 2.00
CA VAL A 84 2.89 -3.59 1.42
C VAL A 84 4.34 -3.73 0.97
N ALA A 85 5.06 -4.69 1.56
CA ALA A 85 6.39 -5.06 1.10
C ALA A 85 6.28 -6.21 0.09
N THR A 86 7.06 -6.14 -0.98
CA THR A 86 7.17 -7.19 -1.99
C THR A 86 8.61 -7.59 -2.26
N LYS A 87 8.80 -8.70 -2.97
CA LYS A 87 10.07 -9.16 -3.57
C LYS A 87 9.83 -9.78 -4.95
N GLY A 88 10.82 -9.75 -5.83
CA GLY A 88 10.80 -10.42 -7.15
C GLY A 88 10.73 -9.46 -8.36
N GLU A 89 11.58 -9.71 -9.35
CA GLU A 89 11.80 -8.82 -10.51
C GLU A 89 10.67 -8.92 -11.55
N GLU A 90 10.38 -10.14 -12.02
CA GLU A 90 9.33 -10.38 -13.03
C GLU A 90 7.92 -10.44 -12.42
N GLN A 91 7.83 -11.04 -11.23
CA GLN A 91 6.58 -11.16 -10.49
C GLN A 91 6.78 -10.76 -9.03
N ALA A 92 6.21 -9.60 -8.68
CA ALA A 92 6.28 -9.08 -7.33
C ALA A 92 5.37 -9.90 -6.39
N MET A 93 5.98 -10.50 -5.38
CA MET A 93 5.32 -11.31 -4.35
C MET A 93 5.28 -10.56 -3.02
N VAL A 94 4.12 -10.42 -2.41
CA VAL A 94 3.91 -9.83 -1.09
C VAL A 94 4.70 -10.60 -0.04
N SER A 95 5.72 -9.95 0.50
CA SER A 95 6.58 -10.46 1.57
C SER A 95 6.06 -10.05 2.96
N GLY A 96 5.36 -8.93 3.07
CA GLY A 96 4.82 -8.46 4.34
C GLY A 96 3.82 -7.32 4.25
N LEU A 97 3.14 -7.08 5.37
CA LEU A 97 2.28 -5.94 5.60
C LEU A 97 2.73 -5.27 6.89
N ARG A 98 2.80 -3.93 6.86
CA ARG A 98 3.14 -3.14 8.03
C ARG A 98 2.13 -2.02 8.22
N CYS A 99 1.65 -1.87 9.45
CA CYS A 99 0.92 -0.67 9.83
C CYS A 99 1.88 0.52 9.85
N ARG A 100 1.50 1.62 9.21
CA ARG A 100 2.21 2.89 9.37
C ARG A 100 1.45 3.82 10.30
N GLU A 101 0.13 3.93 10.14
CA GLU A 101 -0.71 4.82 10.93
C GLU A 101 -2.13 4.25 11.07
N GLY A 102 -2.75 4.45 12.24
CA GLY A 102 -4.19 4.28 12.41
C GLY A 102 -4.74 2.85 12.25
N CYS A 103 -3.95 1.80 12.50
CA CYS A 103 -4.47 0.42 12.49
C CYS A 103 -5.00 -0.02 13.87
N LYS A 104 -5.86 -1.04 13.88
CA LYS A 104 -6.35 -1.71 15.10
C LYS A 104 -5.72 -3.08 15.30
#